data_AF-A0AAV8YBT9-F1
#
_entry.id   AF-A0AAV8YBT9-F1
#
_cell.length_a   1.000
_cell.length_b   1.000
_cell.length_c   1.000
_cell.angle_alpha   90.00
_cell.angle_beta   90.00
_cell.angle_gamma   90.00
#
_symmetry.space_group_name_H-M   'P 1'
#
loop_
_entity.id
_entity.type
_entity.pdbx_description
1 polymer ?
#
loop_
_entity_poly.entity_id
_entity_poly.type
_entity_poly.pdbx_seq_one_letter_code
_entity_poly.pdbx_strand_id
1 'polypeptide(L)'
;MAIDSSKVKSRLVLDCKKILNDLASCNRVILTWVPRHSGVPGNEETDRLARVGSIGYPIGPAPILGVPYSMGVSTMKELLNKEFEKSWQEAPGSRGLLEGWELCYNGSTLK
;
A
#
# COMPACT_ATOMS: atom_id res chain seq x y z
N MET A 1 -27.25 16.13 13.05
CA MET A 1 -26.49 15.11 12.28
C MET A 1 -25.01 15.22 12.61
N ALA A 2 -24.23 14.14 12.55
CA ALA A 2 -22.80 14.16 12.91
C ALA A 2 -21.92 15.03 11.97
N ILE A 3 -22.40 15.32 10.75
CA ILE A 3 -21.71 16.18 9.77
C ILE A 3 -21.77 17.67 10.14
N ASP A 4 -22.80 18.12 10.86
CA ASP A 4 -22.94 19.53 11.28
C ASP A 4 -22.10 19.88 12.51
N SER A 5 -21.58 18.88 13.23
CA SER A 5 -20.84 19.06 14.48
C SER A 5 -19.40 18.53 14.40
N SER A 6 -18.74 18.70 13.25
CA SER A 6 -17.35 18.26 13.08
C SER A 6 -16.37 19.12 13.90
N LYS A 7 -15.73 18.51 14.90
CA LYS A 7 -14.67 19.15 15.70
C LYS A 7 -13.30 18.85 15.10
N VAL A 8 -12.63 19.89 14.61
CA VAL A 8 -11.25 19.77 14.12
C VAL A 8 -10.28 19.75 15.30
N LYS A 9 -9.57 18.64 15.50
CA LYS A 9 -8.61 18.46 16.60
C LYS A 9 -7.16 18.81 16.22
N SER A 10 -6.87 18.97 14.93
CA SER A 10 -5.53 19.21 14.41
C SER A 10 -5.41 20.61 13.83
N ARG A 11 -4.34 21.33 14.19
CA ARG A 11 -4.06 22.66 13.66
C ARG A 11 -3.88 22.63 12.14
N LEU A 12 -3.16 21.62 11.64
CA LEU A 12 -2.95 21.42 10.20
C LEU A 12 -4.27 21.30 9.45
N VAL A 13 -5.20 20.48 9.96
CA VAL A 13 -6.52 20.28 9.35
C VAL A 13 -7.34 21.57 9.39
N LEU A 14 -7.23 22.35 10.46
CA LEU A 14 -7.92 23.63 10.58
C LEU A 14 -7.40 24.64 9.54
N ASP A 15 -6.09 24.74 9.39
CA ASP A 15 -5.46 25.67 8.45
C ASP A 15 -5.76 25.24 6.99
N CYS A 16 -5.70 23.94 6.67
CA CYS A 16 -6.14 23.42 5.37
C CYS A 16 -7.61 23.78 5.07
N LYS A 17 -8.50 23.62 6.04
CA LYS A 17 -9.93 23.97 5.89
C LYS A 17 -10.11 25.45 5.56
N LYS A 18 -9.37 26.34 6.23
CA LYS A 18 -9.42 27.79 5.95
C LYS A 18 -8.99 28.09 4.52
N ILE A 19 -7.82 27.58 4.12
CA ILE A 19 -7.27 27.79 2.77
C ILE A 19 -8.24 27.27 1.70
N LEU A 20 -8.85 26.11 1.91
CA LEU A 20 -9.84 25.56 0.98
C LEU A 20 -11.09 26.43 0.88
N ASN A 21 -11.58 26.97 1.99
CA ASN A 21 -12.72 27.88 1.99
C ASN A 21 -12.38 29.20 1.27
N ASP A 22 -11.20 29.75 1.51
CA ASP A 22 -10.73 30.96 0.85
C ASP A 22 -10.60 30.73 -0.67
N LEU A 23 -10.04 29.58 -1.08
CA LEU A 23 -9.95 29.20 -2.50
C LEU A 23 -11.33 29.02 -3.14
N ALA A 24 -12.27 28.42 -2.41
CA ALA A 24 -13.64 28.18 -2.88
C ALA A 24 -14.46 29.47 -3.01
N SER A 25 -14.05 30.58 -2.38
CA SER A 25 -14.72 31.88 -2.53
C SER A 25 -14.60 32.43 -3.96
N CYS A 26 -13.52 32.09 -4.66
CA CYS A 26 -13.22 32.56 -6.02
C CYS A 26 -13.28 31.45 -7.07
N ASN A 27 -13.29 30.17 -6.67
CA ASN A 27 -13.16 29.03 -7.58
C ASN A 27 -14.15 27.93 -7.25
N ARG A 28 -14.55 27.16 -8.26
CA ARG A 28 -15.25 25.89 -8.05
C ARG A 28 -14.25 24.83 -7.59
N VAL A 29 -14.19 24.59 -6.28
CA VAL A 29 -13.37 23.55 -5.67
C VAL A 29 -14.20 22.29 -5.46
N ILE A 30 -13.71 21.14 -5.92
CA ILE A 30 -14.32 19.83 -5.69
C ILE A 30 -13.34 19.01 -4.85
N LEU A 31 -13.78 18.60 -3.66
CA LEU A 31 -13.04 17.69 -2.81
C LEU A 31 -13.59 16.27 -2.98
N THR A 32 -12.78 15.37 -3.52
CA THR A 32 -13.16 13.97 -3.74
C THR A 32 -12.41 13.08 -2.77
N TRP A 33 -13.13 12.18 -2.12
CA TRP A 33 -12.52 11.11 -1.33
C TRP A 33 -11.95 10.05 -2.27
N VAL A 34 -10.68 9.73 -2.03
CA VAL A 34 -9.98 8.69 -2.79
C VAL A 34 -9.83 7.48 -1.89
N PRO A 35 -10.29 6.28 -2.28
CA PRO A 35 -10.09 5.07 -1.50
C PRO A 35 -8.58 4.82 -1.33
N ARG A 36 -8.18 4.48 -0.11
CA ARG A 36 -6.76 4.30 0.23
C ARG A 36 -6.14 3.09 -0.45
N HIS A 37 -6.90 2.01 -0.67
CA HIS A 37 -6.28 0.68 -0.78
C HIS A 37 -6.33 0.00 -2.15
N SER A 38 -7.06 0.50 -3.16
CA SER A 38 -7.02 -0.05 -4.53
C SER A 38 -7.81 0.82 -5.50
N GLY A 39 -7.43 0.77 -6.78
CA GLY A 39 -8.20 1.32 -7.90
C GLY A 39 -7.83 2.74 -8.31
N VAL A 40 -6.80 3.32 -7.69
CA VAL A 40 -6.27 4.63 -8.07
C VAL A 40 -4.80 4.49 -8.44
N PRO A 41 -4.46 4.57 -9.74
CA PRO A 41 -3.09 4.33 -10.23
C PRO A 41 -2.02 5.16 -9.51
N GLY A 42 -2.32 6.42 -9.17
CA GLY A 42 -1.37 7.28 -8.44
C GLY A 42 -1.11 6.83 -6.99
N ASN A 43 -2.13 6.29 -6.31
CA ASN A 43 -1.98 5.76 -4.95
C ASN A 43 -1.20 4.45 -4.97
N GLU A 44 -1.49 3.59 -5.95
CA GLU A 44 -0.81 2.31 -6.13
C GLU A 44 0.68 2.50 -6.43
N GLU A 45 1.01 3.46 -7.30
CA GLU A 45 2.42 3.78 -7.60
C GLU A 45 3.13 4.38 -6.37
N THR A 46 2.44 5.24 -5.60
CA THR A 46 3.00 5.80 -4.36
C THR A 46 3.25 4.69 -3.33
N ASP A 47 2.30 3.78 -3.14
CA ASP A 47 2.44 2.63 -2.23
C ASP A 47 3.56 1.68 -2.71
N ARG A 48 3.68 1.47 -4.03
CA ARG A 48 4.78 0.69 -4.61
C ARG A 48 6.13 1.34 -4.30
N LEU A 49 6.27 2.64 -4.49
CA LEU A 49 7.50 3.39 -4.20
C LEU A 49 7.84 3.39 -2.70
N ALA A 50 6.85 3.60 -1.83
CA ALA A 50 7.02 3.52 -0.39
C ALA A 50 7.47 2.13 0.05
N ARG A 51 6.87 1.08 -0.52
CA ARG A 51 7.26 -0.31 -0.28
C ARG A 51 8.70 -0.57 -0.72
N VAL A 52 9.09 -0.13 -1.92
CA VAL A 52 10.48 -0.25 -2.41
C VAL A 52 11.46 0.44 -1.47
N GLY A 53 11.15 1.66 -1.00
CA GLY A 53 11.98 2.37 -0.03
C GLY A 53 12.08 1.66 1.33
N SER A 54 11.05 0.92 1.73
CA SER A 54 11.01 0.18 3.00
C SER A 54 11.71 -1.18 3.00
N ILE A 55 12.03 -1.73 1.82
CA ILE A 55 12.67 -3.04 1.66
C ILE A 55 14.20 -2.93 1.80
N GLY A 56 14.77 -1.73 1.61
CA GLY A 56 16.22 -1.51 1.68
C GLY A 56 16.81 -1.58 3.09
N TYR A 57 18.09 -1.95 3.17
CA TYR A 57 18.88 -1.73 4.38
C TYR A 57 18.97 -0.21 4.65
N PRO A 58 18.88 0.25 5.90
CA PRO A 58 18.95 1.69 6.20
C PRO A 58 20.24 2.30 5.61
N ILE A 59 20.10 3.34 4.79
CA ILE A 59 21.25 4.07 4.24
C ILE A 59 21.44 5.31 5.11
N GLY A 60 22.49 5.33 5.94
CA GLY A 60 22.79 6.47 6.82
C GLY A 60 24.10 6.30 7.61
N PRO A 61 24.64 7.38 8.20
CA PRO A 61 25.80 7.31 9.08
C PRO A 61 25.48 6.46 10.33
N ALA A 62 26.47 5.73 10.83
CA ALA A 62 26.31 4.79 11.95
C ALA A 62 25.76 5.45 13.24
N PRO A 63 25.01 4.72 14.11
CA PRO A 63 24.73 3.28 14.03
C PRO A 63 23.36 2.99 13.41
N ILE A 64 23.35 2.04 12.48
CA ILE A 64 22.13 1.45 11.94
C ILE A 64 21.59 0.48 12.99
N LEU A 65 20.55 0.89 13.72
CA LEU A 65 19.97 0.12 14.82
C LEU A 65 19.05 -0.98 14.27
N GLY A 66 19.59 -2.19 14.16
CA GLY A 66 18.83 -3.42 13.98
C GLY A 66 18.30 -3.69 12.56
N VAL A 67 18.02 -4.96 12.30
CA VAL A 67 17.34 -5.40 11.07
C VAL A 67 15.87 -4.94 11.14
N PRO A 68 15.35 -4.24 10.13
CA PRO A 68 13.94 -3.86 10.10
C PRO A 68 13.02 -5.08 10.17
N TYR A 69 11.93 -4.99 10.94
CA TYR A 69 10.93 -6.06 11.04
C TYR A 69 10.38 -6.48 9.66
N SER A 70 10.16 -5.49 8.78
CA SER A 70 9.71 -5.72 7.40
C SER A 70 10.66 -6.62 6.61
N MET A 71 11.97 -6.46 6.82
CA MET A 71 13.00 -7.28 6.18
C MET A 71 12.91 -8.73 6.68
N GLY A 72 12.82 -8.95 7.99
CA GLY A 72 12.68 -10.29 8.56
C GLY A 72 11.42 -11.03 8.05
N VAL A 73 10.28 -10.34 8.01
CA VAL A 73 9.02 -10.90 7.47
C VAL A 73 9.15 -11.20 5.97
N SER A 74 9.80 -10.34 5.20
CA SER A 74 9.99 -10.54 3.76
C SER A 74 10.88 -11.75 3.48
N THR A 75 12.00 -11.89 4.18
CA THR A 75 12.89 -13.06 4.07
C THR A 75 12.15 -14.36 4.41
N MET A 76 11.35 -14.38 5.48
CA MET A 76 10.57 -15.59 5.83
C MET A 76 9.56 -15.96 4.73
N LYS A 77 8.84 -14.97 4.17
CA LYS A 77 7.89 -15.21 3.07
C LYS A 77 8.59 -15.74 1.82
N GLU A 78 9.74 -15.20 1.47
CA GLU A 78 10.53 -15.68 0.33
C GLU A 78 10.97 -17.13 0.50
N LEU A 79 11.44 -17.52 1.70
CA LEU A 79 11.83 -18.89 1.99
C LEU A 79 10.64 -19.85 1.91
N LEU A 80 9.51 -19.48 2.52
CA LEU A 80 8.28 -20.28 2.46
C LEU A 80 7.78 -20.45 1.03
N ASN A 81 7.78 -19.39 0.23
CA ASN A 81 7.35 -19.45 -1.16
C ASN A 81 8.27 -20.34 -2.00
N LYS A 82 9.59 -20.31 -1.78
CA LYS A 82 10.54 -21.20 -2.46
C LYS A 82 10.29 -22.67 -2.13
N GLU A 83 10.07 -22.98 -0.85
CA GLU A 83 9.81 -24.36 -0.42
C GLU A 83 8.45 -24.86 -0.94
N PHE A 84 7.44 -23.97 -0.92
CA PHE A 84 6.13 -24.25 -1.49
C PHE A 84 6.22 -24.52 -3.00
N GLU A 85 6.89 -23.65 -3.75
CA GLU A 85 7.07 -23.81 -5.20
C GLU A 85 7.78 -25.14 -5.52
N LYS A 86 8.84 -25.46 -4.80
CA LYS A 86 9.56 -26.73 -4.97
C LYS A 86 8.65 -27.93 -4.74
N SER A 87 7.94 -27.94 -3.60
CA SER A 87 6.99 -29.00 -3.25
C SER A 87 5.87 -29.12 -4.29
N TRP A 88 5.43 -27.99 -4.87
CA TRP A 88 4.37 -27.92 -5.85
C TRP A 88 4.79 -28.47 -7.22
N GLN A 89 6.02 -28.19 -7.66
CA GLN A 89 6.58 -28.73 -8.91
C GLN A 89 6.82 -30.25 -8.84
N GLU A 90 7.12 -30.76 -7.65
CA GLU A 90 7.33 -32.20 -7.41
C GLU A 90 6.01 -32.98 -7.27
N ALA A 91 4.88 -32.31 -7.08
CA ALA A 91 3.57 -32.94 -6.92
C ALA A 91 2.96 -33.41 -8.27
N PRO A 92 2.52 -34.68 -8.39
CA PRO A 92 1.85 -35.16 -9.61
C PRO A 92 0.50 -34.45 -9.81
N GLY A 93 0.31 -33.77 -10.95
CA GLY A 93 -0.97 -33.12 -11.33
C GLY A 93 -1.02 -31.59 -11.19
N SER A 94 0.05 -30.95 -10.74
CA SER A 94 0.12 -29.50 -10.48
C SER A 94 0.12 -28.59 -11.73
N ARG A 95 0.39 -29.14 -12.93
CA ARG A 95 0.46 -28.36 -14.19
C ARG A 95 -0.89 -27.82 -14.68
N GLY A 96 -2.02 -28.43 -14.30
CA GLY A 96 -3.37 -27.98 -14.69
C GLY A 96 -3.91 -26.82 -13.84
N LEU A 97 -3.25 -26.48 -12.73
CA LEU A 97 -3.69 -25.42 -11.79
C LEU A 97 -2.90 -24.11 -11.93
N LEU A 98 -1.85 -24.07 -12.78
CA LEU A 98 -1.08 -22.85 -13.06
C LEU A 98 -1.96 -21.74 -13.66
N GLU A 99 -2.90 -22.09 -14.55
CA GLU A 99 -3.89 -21.14 -15.07
C GLU A 99 -4.79 -20.61 -13.94
N GLY A 100 -5.17 -21.44 -12.96
CA GLY A 100 -6.01 -21.05 -11.84
C GLY A 100 -5.30 -20.18 -10.79
N TRP A 101 -4.02 -20.43 -10.52
CA TRP A 101 -3.24 -19.70 -9.50
C TRP A 101 -2.71 -18.36 -10.03
N GLU A 102 -2.26 -18.28 -11.28
CA GLU A 102 -1.96 -16.98 -11.92
C GLU A 102 -3.21 -16.10 -11.99
N LEU A 103 -4.39 -16.67 -12.25
CA LEU A 103 -5.66 -15.95 -12.17
C LEU A 103 -6.02 -15.49 -10.76
N CYS A 104 -5.61 -16.19 -9.70
CA CYS A 104 -5.88 -15.76 -8.31
C CYS A 104 -4.84 -14.76 -7.78
N TYR A 105 -3.57 -14.92 -8.15
CA TYR A 105 -2.47 -14.06 -7.70
C TYR A 105 -2.40 -12.74 -8.50
N ASN A 106 -2.58 -12.80 -9.83
CA ASN A 106 -2.64 -11.61 -10.69
C ASN A 106 -4.07 -11.07 -10.87
N GLY A 107 -5.12 -11.85 -10.57
CA GLY A 107 -6.51 -11.40 -10.61
C GLY A 107 -7.00 -10.68 -9.35
N SER A 108 -6.12 -10.44 -8.37
CA SER A 108 -6.38 -9.47 -7.29
C SER A 108 -6.41 -8.01 -7.80
N THR A 109 -6.31 -7.79 -9.11
CA THR A 109 -6.49 -6.48 -9.78
C THR A 109 -7.81 -6.36 -10.56
N LEU A 110 -8.80 -7.24 -10.37
CA LEU A 110 -10.15 -7.01 -10.91
C LEU A 110 -11.26 -7.49 -9.96
N LYS A 111 -11.62 -6.65 -9.00
CA LYS A 111 -12.97 -6.07 -8.80
C LYS A 111 -13.01 -5.21 -7.53
#